data_AF-A0A6F9ZN33-F1
#
_entry.id   AF-A0A6F9ZN33-F1
#
_cell.length_a   1.000
_cell.length_b   1.000
_cell.length_c   1.000
_cell.angle_alpha   90.00
_cell.angle_beta   90.00
_cell.angle_gamma   90.00
#
_symmetry.space_group_name_H-M   'P 1'
#
loop_
_entity.id
_entity.type
_entity.pdbx_description
1 polymer ?
#
loop_
_entity_poly.entity_id
_entity_poly.type
_entity_poly.pdbx_seq_one_letter_code
_entity_poly.pdbx_strand_id
1 'polypeptide(L)'
;MCYAIPILMDEETFDDNELGDLKAALRGTTYKHKQAANTVTDVPDSFKEWVKDHIEAQKKWASTPYFIRDNFKNGDLSKGLKIALPTIQQVDVLAAYRSQIEEARANATKWGLSVQLNMLELRVTNKDIAGLQSTLATIKSKTAQMEKMDADIRAKCRDWGLNTYILDSAMNTHDSKQILKAIADLEDRCVAAEKEYKDYIKQAGQAIKDANKAKIDAIDVTNDLAAVLGDKREWLLAKSNIKKRLNDLLAKIDAKKPQSSVSRLMPDELKTKSAYLNGEDYTFAKDFFDLIDPNKPIRLEILDSDTGSYSSFIGDLVHIAGKKRGKLSPWECKAVIYHEYGHCIDAQRDLWKDPKLIAMRDAQIKKLKKKGEYTLYERKWNHESGGWYYERTKQTITMVEYIDKRLIALSEKISWMNDDVFAKRGITKHDVLEQIGSTRDTIKSLVVKYGFGHSTAYFRKIRMKETEYLAHAFENAFLGNRVFQKYLPDIYAEMVAYIRALKPITNK
;
A
#
# COMPACT_ATOMS: atom_id res chain seq x y z
N MET A 1 -84.86 -6.55 -4.44
CA MET A 1 -83.45 -6.96 -4.30
C MET A 1 -82.63 -5.72 -4.02
N CYS A 2 -81.88 -5.67 -2.93
CA CYS A 2 -80.90 -4.60 -2.73
C CYS A 2 -79.70 -4.89 -3.63
N TYR A 3 -79.35 -3.92 -4.48
CA TYR A 3 -78.17 -3.98 -5.35
C TYR A 3 -77.01 -3.32 -4.59
N ALA A 4 -76.01 -4.11 -4.20
CA ALA A 4 -74.81 -3.62 -3.52
C ALA A 4 -73.65 -3.64 -4.51
N ILE A 5 -73.05 -2.48 -4.78
CA ILE A 5 -71.86 -2.35 -5.61
C ILE A 5 -70.65 -2.22 -4.67
N PRO A 6 -69.64 -3.11 -4.75
CA PRO A 6 -68.43 -2.98 -3.96
C PRO A 6 -67.67 -1.70 -4.36
N ILE A 7 -67.28 -0.92 -3.35
CA ILE A 7 -66.52 0.35 -3.46
C ILE A 7 -65.00 0.14 -3.43
N LEU A 8 -64.54 -1.09 -3.68
CA LEU A 8 -63.13 -1.44 -3.71
C LEU A 8 -62.50 -1.02 -5.04
N MET A 9 -61.20 -0.70 -5.02
CA MET A 9 -60.39 -0.45 -6.21
C MET A 9 -60.35 -1.72 -7.07
N ASP A 10 -60.50 -1.59 -8.38
CA ASP A 10 -60.32 -2.72 -9.29
C ASP A 10 -58.86 -3.19 -9.30
N GLU A 11 -58.68 -4.49 -9.57
CA GLU A 11 -57.39 -5.19 -9.50
C GLU A 11 -56.35 -4.58 -10.44
N GLU A 12 -56.76 -4.16 -11.65
CA GLU A 12 -55.86 -3.54 -12.63
C GLU A 12 -55.34 -2.18 -12.15
N THR A 13 -56.19 -1.36 -11.52
CA THR A 13 -55.77 -0.08 -10.91
C THR A 13 -54.91 -0.27 -9.67
N PHE A 14 -55.13 -1.35 -8.91
CA PHE A 14 -54.30 -1.73 -7.77
C PHE A 14 -52.89 -2.15 -8.23
N ASP A 15 -52.80 -3.02 -9.23
CA ASP A 15 -51.52 -3.51 -9.78
C ASP A 15 -50.72 -2.38 -10.45
N ASP A 16 -51.40 -1.46 -11.14
CA ASP A 16 -50.79 -0.25 -11.70
C ASP A 16 -50.19 0.65 -10.62
N ASN A 17 -50.83 0.73 -9.45
CA ASN A 17 -50.33 1.49 -8.32
C ASN A 17 -49.09 0.82 -7.70
N GLU A 18 -49.12 -0.50 -7.49
CA GLU A 18 -47.94 -1.24 -6.99
C GLU A 18 -46.75 -1.16 -7.94
N LEU A 19 -46.97 -1.32 -9.25
CA LEU A 19 -45.92 -1.22 -10.26
C LEU A 19 -45.37 0.21 -10.39
N GLY A 20 -46.24 1.21 -10.25
CA GLY A 20 -45.87 2.62 -10.23
C GLY A 20 -44.98 2.97 -9.02
N ASP A 21 -45.35 2.49 -7.84
CA ASP A 21 -44.59 2.65 -6.61
C ASP A 21 -43.21 1.99 -6.69
N LEU A 22 -43.14 0.77 -7.23
CA LEU A 22 -41.87 0.06 -7.42
C LEU A 22 -40.92 0.83 -8.36
N LYS A 23 -41.44 1.33 -9.49
CA LYS A 23 -40.66 2.11 -10.46
C LYS A 23 -40.18 3.44 -9.89
N ALA A 24 -41.00 4.10 -9.08
CA ALA A 24 -40.65 5.40 -8.50
C ALA A 24 -39.63 5.25 -7.36
N ALA A 25 -39.76 4.20 -6.52
CA ALA A 25 -38.77 3.84 -5.51
C ALA A 25 -37.39 3.55 -6.12
N LEU A 26 -37.35 2.83 -7.25
CA LEU A 26 -36.10 2.56 -7.98
C LEU A 26 -35.45 3.81 -8.58
N ARG A 27 -36.23 4.87 -8.85
CA ARG A 27 -35.77 6.13 -9.44
C ARG A 27 -35.57 7.26 -8.43
N GLY A 28 -35.81 7.01 -7.14
CA GLY A 28 -35.72 8.02 -6.08
C GLY A 28 -36.76 9.13 -6.21
N THR A 29 -37.92 8.83 -6.80
CA THR A 29 -39.04 9.75 -7.00
C THR A 29 -40.29 9.22 -6.30
N THR A 30 -41.31 10.04 -6.06
CA THR A 30 -42.59 9.62 -5.49
C THR A 30 -43.65 9.40 -6.58
N TYR A 31 -44.37 8.28 -6.51
CA TYR A 31 -45.50 7.98 -7.39
C TYR A 31 -46.82 8.47 -6.78
N LYS A 32 -47.69 9.04 -7.61
CA LYS A 32 -49.02 9.50 -7.18
C LYS A 32 -50.04 8.40 -7.48
N HIS A 33 -50.55 7.77 -6.44
CA HIS A 33 -51.55 6.71 -6.54
C HIS A 33 -52.82 7.17 -7.26
N LYS A 34 -53.34 6.32 -8.13
CA LYS A 34 -54.67 6.44 -8.75
C LYS A 34 -55.73 6.13 -7.70
N GLN A 35 -56.81 6.91 -7.66
CA GLN A 35 -57.96 6.65 -6.77
C GLN A 35 -58.93 5.66 -7.44
N ALA A 36 -59.66 4.89 -6.63
CA ALA A 36 -60.69 3.99 -7.15
C ALA A 36 -61.77 4.81 -7.86
N ALA A 37 -62.10 4.44 -9.10
CA ALA A 37 -63.06 5.16 -9.94
C ALA A 37 -64.45 5.32 -9.28
N ASN A 38 -64.77 4.45 -8.30
CA ASN A 38 -66.07 4.37 -7.66
C ASN A 38 -66.09 5.00 -6.25
N THR A 39 -65.12 5.86 -5.89
CA THR A 39 -65.08 6.50 -4.57
C THR A 39 -66.28 7.45 -4.39
N VAL A 40 -67.21 7.11 -3.49
CA VAL A 40 -68.37 7.96 -3.17
C VAL A 40 -68.02 8.88 -2.00
N THR A 41 -67.71 10.14 -2.30
CA THR A 41 -67.35 11.15 -1.29
C THR A 41 -68.52 12.00 -0.80
N ASP A 42 -69.67 11.90 -1.47
CA ASP A 42 -70.87 12.68 -1.17
C ASP A 42 -72.12 11.92 -1.66
N VAL A 43 -73.31 12.35 -1.22
CA VAL A 43 -74.57 11.83 -1.75
C VAL A 43 -74.73 12.23 -3.23
N PRO A 44 -75.46 11.45 -4.05
CA PRO A 44 -75.67 11.77 -5.47
C PRO A 44 -76.28 13.16 -5.67
N ASP A 45 -75.85 13.89 -6.69
CA ASP A 45 -76.34 15.26 -6.94
C ASP A 45 -77.84 15.29 -7.23
N SER A 46 -78.39 14.25 -7.88
CA SER A 46 -79.83 14.09 -8.06
C SER A 46 -80.61 14.02 -6.74
N PHE A 47 -80.01 13.48 -5.68
CA PHE A 47 -80.59 13.51 -4.35
C PHE A 47 -80.54 14.93 -3.75
N LYS A 48 -79.45 15.68 -3.97
CA LYS A 48 -79.33 17.08 -3.51
C LYS A 48 -80.32 18.00 -4.23
N GLU A 49 -80.49 17.81 -5.55
CA GLU A 49 -81.49 18.49 -6.36
C GLU A 49 -82.90 18.13 -5.91
N TRP A 50 -83.18 16.84 -5.72
CA TRP A 50 -84.47 16.39 -5.19
C TRP A 50 -84.77 17.02 -3.83
N VAL A 51 -83.80 17.05 -2.91
CA VAL A 51 -83.94 17.73 -1.61
C VAL A 51 -84.26 19.21 -1.82
N LYS A 52 -83.52 19.91 -2.68
CA LYS A 52 -83.70 21.34 -2.96
C LYS A 52 -85.10 21.66 -3.50
N ASP A 53 -85.59 20.85 -4.43
CA ASP A 53 -86.89 21.04 -5.08
C ASP A 53 -88.07 20.74 -4.13
N HIS A 54 -87.85 19.94 -3.10
CA HIS A 54 -88.88 19.52 -2.16
C HIS A 54 -88.88 20.30 -0.83
N ILE A 55 -87.93 21.23 -0.62
CA ILE A 55 -87.89 22.10 0.58
C ILE A 55 -89.18 22.93 0.71
N GLU A 56 -89.63 23.57 -0.37
CA GLU A 56 -90.86 24.40 -0.33
C GLU A 56 -92.13 23.54 -0.28
N ALA A 57 -92.13 22.39 -0.98
CA ALA A 57 -93.25 21.45 -0.96
C ALA A 57 -93.49 20.87 0.44
N GLN A 58 -92.41 20.62 1.20
CA GLN A 58 -92.46 20.06 2.55
C GLN A 58 -93.33 20.87 3.52
N LYS A 59 -93.38 22.21 3.37
CA LYS A 59 -94.17 23.09 4.25
C LYS A 59 -95.67 22.77 4.26
N LYS A 60 -96.17 22.10 3.22
CA LYS A 60 -97.59 21.74 3.05
C LYS A 60 -97.87 20.25 3.22
N TRP A 61 -96.89 19.45 3.64
CA TRP A 61 -97.09 18.02 3.83
C TRP A 61 -97.88 17.74 5.12
N ALA A 62 -98.93 16.93 5.01
CA ALA A 62 -99.70 16.48 6.17
C ALA A 62 -98.90 15.52 7.09
N SER A 63 -97.89 14.85 6.55
CA SER A 63 -96.97 13.99 7.31
C SER A 63 -95.59 13.95 6.65
N THR A 64 -94.53 13.82 7.46
CA THR A 64 -93.15 13.76 6.96
C THR A 64 -92.71 12.30 6.76
N PRO A 65 -92.24 11.89 5.57
CA PRO A 65 -91.72 10.56 5.32
C PRO A 65 -90.60 10.16 6.29
N TYR A 66 -90.57 8.88 6.67
CA TYR A 66 -89.63 8.32 7.65
C TYR A 66 -88.16 8.66 7.35
N PHE A 67 -87.70 8.49 6.11
CA PHE A 67 -86.30 8.78 5.76
C PHE A 67 -85.93 10.25 5.92
N ILE A 68 -86.88 11.18 5.79
CA ILE A 68 -86.63 12.61 6.03
C ILE A 68 -86.67 12.87 7.53
N ARG A 69 -87.71 12.41 8.20
CA ARG A 69 -87.88 12.56 9.65
C ARG A 69 -86.67 12.04 10.44
N ASP A 70 -86.16 10.89 10.02
CA ASP A 70 -85.14 10.15 10.77
C ASP A 70 -83.72 10.62 10.39
N ASN A 71 -83.49 11.07 9.13
CA ASN A 71 -82.16 11.44 8.64
C ASN A 71 -81.92 12.95 8.47
N PHE A 72 -82.93 13.82 8.53
CA PHE A 72 -82.77 15.28 8.48
C PHE A 72 -83.00 15.92 9.84
N LYS A 73 -82.32 17.03 10.13
CA LYS A 73 -82.42 17.70 11.43
C LYS A 73 -83.87 18.12 11.67
N ASN A 74 -84.47 17.54 12.71
CA ASN A 74 -85.89 17.72 13.05
C ASN A 74 -86.87 17.33 11.94
N GLY A 75 -86.46 16.46 11.01
CA GLY A 75 -87.26 16.08 9.85
C GLY A 75 -87.46 17.18 8.81
N ASP A 76 -86.61 18.20 8.80
CA ASP A 76 -86.73 19.38 7.95
C ASP A 76 -85.63 19.36 6.87
N LEU A 77 -86.03 19.28 5.60
CA LEU A 77 -85.13 19.21 4.46
C LEU A 77 -84.21 20.44 4.39
N SER A 78 -84.70 21.62 4.82
CA SER A 78 -83.93 22.87 4.79
C SER A 78 -82.82 22.93 5.83
N LYS A 79 -82.90 22.11 6.88
CA LYS A 79 -81.93 22.10 7.99
C LYS A 79 -80.80 21.09 7.78
N GLY A 80 -80.81 20.39 6.65
CA GLY A 80 -79.81 19.40 6.28
C GLY A 80 -79.88 18.11 7.10
N LEU A 81 -78.97 17.18 6.82
CA LEU A 81 -78.95 15.86 7.44
C LEU A 81 -78.65 15.94 8.96
N LYS A 82 -79.31 15.09 9.74
CA LYS A 82 -79.17 14.88 11.19
C LYS A 82 -77.87 14.14 11.56
N ILE A 83 -77.13 13.66 10.56
CA ILE A 83 -75.83 13.03 10.77
C ILE A 83 -74.85 14.13 11.18
N ALA A 84 -74.59 14.24 12.49
CA ALA A 84 -73.37 14.87 12.97
C ALA A 84 -72.24 13.91 12.62
N LEU A 85 -71.44 14.24 11.59
CA LEU A 85 -70.17 13.57 11.38
C LEU A 85 -69.36 13.70 12.67
N PRO A 86 -68.77 12.62 13.21
CA PRO A 86 -68.07 12.68 14.48
C PRO A 86 -67.02 13.78 14.44
N THR A 87 -67.11 14.75 15.34
CA THR A 87 -66.02 15.68 15.60
C THR A 87 -64.90 14.85 16.21
N ILE A 88 -63.93 14.46 15.40
CA ILE A 88 -62.68 13.89 15.90
C ILE A 88 -62.03 15.02 16.69
N GLN A 89 -62.03 14.90 18.02
CA GLN A 89 -61.19 15.73 18.86
C GLN A 89 -59.76 15.52 18.36
N GLN A 90 -59.19 16.52 17.69
CA GLN A 90 -57.86 16.41 17.11
C GLN A 90 -56.85 16.43 18.26
N VAL A 91 -56.67 15.27 18.91
CA VAL A 91 -55.64 15.08 19.92
C VAL A 91 -54.31 15.24 19.20
N ASP A 92 -53.53 16.24 19.59
CA ASP A 92 -52.15 16.35 19.13
C ASP A 92 -51.34 15.19 19.72
N VAL A 93 -51.31 14.08 18.99
CA VAL A 93 -50.60 12.85 19.37
C VAL A 93 -49.10 13.04 19.52
N LEU A 94 -48.54 14.15 19.02
CA LEU A 94 -47.12 14.47 19.12
C LEU A 94 -46.76 15.29 20.36
N ALA A 95 -47.74 15.85 21.07
CA ALA A 95 -47.52 16.72 22.22
C ALA A 95 -46.63 16.07 23.29
N ALA A 96 -46.81 14.77 23.54
CA ALA A 96 -46.02 13.99 24.50
C ALA A 96 -44.55 13.79 24.11
N TYR A 97 -44.21 13.91 22.81
CA TYR A 97 -42.87 13.67 22.27
C TYR A 97 -42.13 14.96 21.90
N ARG A 98 -42.77 16.12 22.02
CA ARG A 98 -42.24 17.40 21.53
C ARG A 98 -40.81 17.68 22.02
N SER A 99 -40.55 17.49 23.32
CA SER A 99 -39.21 17.69 23.88
C SER A 99 -38.17 16.71 23.30
N GLN A 100 -38.54 15.44 23.10
CA GLN A 100 -37.63 14.42 22.58
C GLN A 100 -37.32 14.65 21.10
N ILE A 101 -38.30 15.14 20.34
CA ILE A 101 -38.14 15.53 18.93
C ILE A 101 -37.14 16.68 18.81
N GLU A 102 -37.30 17.75 19.60
CA GLU A 102 -36.38 18.89 19.57
C GLU A 102 -34.95 18.50 19.99
N GLU A 103 -34.81 17.68 21.03
CA GLU A 103 -33.52 17.15 21.45
C GLU A 103 -32.88 16.31 20.33
N ALA A 104 -33.65 15.41 19.70
CA ALA A 104 -33.16 14.58 18.62
C ALA A 104 -32.76 15.40 17.38
N ARG A 105 -33.51 16.47 17.04
CA ARG A 105 -33.15 17.41 15.97
C ARG A 105 -31.81 18.10 16.25
N ALA A 106 -31.64 18.63 17.45
CA ALA A 106 -30.41 19.30 17.86
C ALA A 106 -29.22 18.35 17.80
N ASN A 107 -29.36 17.14 18.35
CA ASN A 107 -28.30 16.13 18.36
C ASN A 107 -27.96 15.60 16.96
N ALA A 108 -28.97 15.32 16.14
CA ALA A 108 -28.76 14.89 14.77
C ALA A 108 -28.06 15.96 13.92
N THR A 109 -28.39 17.24 14.13
CA THR A 109 -27.73 18.37 13.46
C THR A 109 -26.29 18.54 13.93
N LYS A 110 -26.04 18.52 15.24
CA LYS A 110 -24.70 18.60 15.85
C LYS A 110 -23.75 17.55 15.25
N TRP A 111 -24.22 16.33 15.07
CA TRP A 111 -23.41 15.20 14.60
C TRP A 111 -23.51 14.90 13.11
N GLY A 112 -24.26 15.69 12.33
CA GLY A 112 -24.40 15.46 10.89
C GLY A 112 -25.08 14.13 10.54
N LEU A 113 -26.09 13.73 11.30
CA LEU A 113 -26.87 12.50 11.13
C LEU A 113 -28.03 12.73 10.14
N SER A 114 -27.72 13.24 8.94
CA SER A 114 -28.73 13.77 8.00
C SER A 114 -29.79 12.74 7.57
N VAL A 115 -29.42 11.46 7.46
CA VAL A 115 -30.38 10.38 7.14
C VAL A 115 -31.38 10.20 8.27
N GLN A 116 -30.92 10.19 9.52
CA GLN A 116 -31.79 10.03 10.68
C GLN A 116 -32.64 11.28 10.92
N LEU A 117 -32.10 12.48 10.66
CA LEU A 117 -32.85 13.72 10.72
C LEU A 117 -33.99 13.73 9.70
N ASN A 118 -33.72 13.37 8.44
CA ASN A 118 -34.76 13.28 7.41
C ASN A 118 -35.83 12.24 7.76
N MET A 119 -35.42 11.10 8.34
CA MET A 119 -36.36 10.09 8.82
C MET A 119 -37.22 10.64 9.96
N LEU A 120 -36.63 11.37 10.92
CA LEU A 120 -37.35 11.99 12.02
C LEU A 120 -38.42 12.97 11.52
N GLU A 121 -38.06 13.86 10.58
CA GLU A 121 -39.02 14.80 9.99
C GLU A 121 -40.16 14.11 9.25
N LEU A 122 -39.88 13.01 8.55
CA LEU A 122 -40.90 12.20 7.89
C LEU A 122 -41.88 11.59 8.91
N ARG A 123 -41.38 11.04 10.02
CA ARG A 123 -42.24 10.44 11.07
C ARG A 123 -43.09 11.49 11.78
N VAL A 124 -42.52 12.67 12.05
CA VAL A 124 -43.24 13.82 12.62
C VAL A 124 -44.34 14.29 11.67
N THR A 125 -44.03 14.45 10.38
CA THR A 125 -45.00 14.89 9.35
C THR A 125 -46.15 13.91 9.21
N ASN A 126 -45.86 12.61 9.19
CA ASN A 126 -46.85 11.55 9.02
C ASN A 126 -47.58 11.18 10.32
N LYS A 127 -47.20 11.80 11.46
CA LYS A 127 -47.72 11.47 12.81
C LYS A 127 -47.60 9.98 13.16
N ASP A 128 -46.54 9.32 12.66
CA ASP A 128 -46.25 7.90 12.91
C ASP A 128 -45.53 7.73 14.25
N ILE A 129 -46.29 7.47 15.31
CA ILE A 129 -45.76 7.37 16.69
C ILE A 129 -44.82 6.17 16.86
N ALA A 130 -45.12 5.02 16.23
CA ALA A 130 -44.29 3.82 16.36
C ALA A 130 -42.93 4.01 15.67
N GLY A 131 -42.93 4.54 14.45
CA GLY A 131 -41.70 4.87 13.72
C GLY A 131 -40.93 6.03 14.36
N LEU A 132 -41.62 7.00 14.97
CA LEU A 132 -41.01 8.11 15.71
C LEU A 132 -40.18 7.59 16.88
N GLN A 133 -40.76 6.74 17.75
CA GLN A 133 -40.05 6.20 18.91
C GLN A 133 -38.77 5.43 18.50
N SER A 134 -38.85 4.62 17.44
CA SER A 134 -37.70 3.90 16.89
C SER A 134 -36.61 4.84 16.37
N THR A 135 -37.01 5.90 15.68
CA THR A 135 -36.08 6.90 15.13
C THR A 135 -35.39 7.70 16.25
N LEU A 136 -36.14 8.11 17.28
CA LEU A 136 -35.61 8.79 18.46
C LEU A 136 -34.57 7.92 19.19
N ALA A 137 -34.86 6.64 19.41
CA ALA A 137 -33.93 5.70 20.02
C ALA A 137 -32.63 5.54 19.19
N THR A 138 -32.77 5.48 17.87
CA THR A 138 -31.63 5.39 16.95
C THR A 138 -30.74 6.63 17.01
N ILE A 139 -31.33 7.83 16.98
CA ILE A 139 -30.60 9.10 17.09
C ILE A 139 -29.88 9.17 18.42
N LYS A 140 -30.55 8.83 19.52
CA LYS A 140 -29.96 8.81 20.86
C LYS A 140 -28.74 7.89 20.95
N SER A 141 -28.86 6.67 20.43
CA SER A 141 -27.75 5.69 20.41
C SER A 141 -26.55 6.19 19.60
N LYS A 142 -26.77 6.71 18.39
CA LYS A 142 -25.69 7.25 17.54
C LYS A 142 -25.04 8.48 18.16
N THR A 143 -25.82 9.37 18.76
CA THR A 143 -25.31 10.55 19.48
C THR A 143 -24.38 10.14 20.60
N ALA A 144 -24.78 9.19 21.45
CA ALA A 144 -23.95 8.69 22.53
C ALA A 144 -22.64 8.05 22.03
N GLN A 145 -22.69 7.33 20.90
CA GLN A 145 -21.50 6.78 20.27
C GLN A 145 -20.53 7.88 19.80
N MET A 146 -21.05 8.89 19.12
CA MET A 146 -20.25 10.01 18.61
C MET A 146 -19.63 10.83 19.76
N GLU A 147 -20.40 11.10 20.81
CA GLU A 147 -19.92 11.80 22.01
C GLU A 147 -18.81 11.03 22.73
N LYS A 148 -18.96 9.71 22.84
CA LYS A 148 -17.91 8.85 23.38
C LYS A 148 -16.64 8.90 22.52
N MET A 149 -16.76 8.78 21.21
CA MET A 149 -15.62 8.82 20.30
C MET A 149 -14.87 10.16 20.36
N ASP A 150 -15.59 11.28 20.41
CA ASP A 150 -15.02 12.62 20.60
C ASP A 150 -14.30 12.76 21.95
N ALA A 151 -14.93 12.32 23.04
CA ALA A 151 -14.32 12.35 24.36
C ALA A 151 -13.04 11.49 24.44
N ASP A 152 -13.10 10.26 23.95
CA ASP A 152 -11.99 9.31 23.95
C ASP A 152 -10.81 9.84 23.15
N ILE A 153 -11.03 10.36 21.94
CA ILE A 153 -9.93 10.86 21.10
C ILE A 153 -9.32 12.14 21.65
N ARG A 154 -10.14 13.05 22.23
CA ARG A 154 -9.63 14.26 22.89
C ARG A 154 -8.81 13.93 24.12
N ALA A 155 -9.19 12.91 24.89
CA ALA A 155 -8.39 12.42 26.01
C ALA A 155 -7.04 11.88 25.53
N LYS A 156 -7.04 10.98 24.53
CA LYS A 156 -5.79 10.46 23.93
C LYS A 156 -4.88 11.57 23.40
N CYS A 157 -5.45 12.54 22.67
CA CYS A 157 -4.69 13.67 22.15
C CYS A 157 -4.10 14.52 23.27
N ARG A 158 -4.81 14.73 24.38
CA ARG A 158 -4.32 15.46 25.55
C ARG A 158 -3.12 14.77 26.20
N ASP A 159 -3.16 13.45 26.33
CA ASP A 159 -2.05 12.65 26.90
C ASP A 159 -0.77 12.81 26.08
N TRP A 160 -0.90 12.99 24.77
CA TRP A 160 0.23 13.19 23.86
C TRP A 160 0.58 14.67 23.63
N GLY A 161 -0.29 15.61 24.00
CA GLY A 161 -0.12 17.04 23.67
C GLY A 161 -0.44 17.37 22.21
N LEU A 162 -1.26 16.55 21.54
CA LEU A 162 -1.70 16.76 20.17
C LEU A 162 -2.88 17.76 20.12
N ASN A 163 -2.85 18.66 19.14
CA ASN A 163 -3.99 19.53 18.85
C ASN A 163 -5.16 18.77 18.23
N THR A 164 -6.37 19.22 18.51
CA THR A 164 -7.64 18.63 18.03
C THR A 164 -8.38 19.51 17.02
N TYR A 165 -7.72 20.56 16.50
CA TYR A 165 -8.30 21.52 15.55
C TYR A 165 -8.96 20.85 14.32
N ILE A 166 -8.40 19.74 13.83
CA ILE A 166 -8.96 19.03 12.68
C ILE A 166 -10.36 18.46 12.98
N LEU A 167 -10.60 18.07 14.24
CA LEU A 167 -11.91 17.61 14.70
C LEU A 167 -12.86 18.79 14.88
N ASP A 168 -12.40 19.89 15.49
CA ASP A 168 -13.21 21.11 15.64
C ASP A 168 -13.67 21.64 14.27
N SER A 169 -12.77 21.67 13.29
CA SER A 169 -13.09 22.06 11.91
C SER A 169 -14.11 21.12 11.26
N ALA A 170 -14.03 19.80 11.52
CA ALA A 170 -14.96 18.83 10.98
C ALA A 170 -16.34 18.90 11.65
N MET A 171 -16.41 19.20 12.95
CA MET A 171 -17.68 19.39 13.66
C MET A 171 -18.47 20.58 13.10
N ASN A 172 -17.79 21.64 12.67
CA ASN A 172 -18.43 22.80 12.04
C ASN A 172 -19.05 22.51 10.66
N THR A 173 -18.73 21.38 10.03
CA THR A 173 -19.34 21.04 8.72
C THR A 173 -20.69 20.35 8.88
N HIS A 174 -21.07 19.93 10.09
CA HIS A 174 -22.28 19.14 10.34
C HIS A 174 -22.39 17.90 9.42
N ASP A 175 -21.27 17.23 9.16
CA ASP A 175 -21.20 16.02 8.33
C ASP A 175 -20.54 14.89 9.12
N SER A 176 -21.32 13.86 9.46
CA SER A 176 -20.84 12.70 10.22
C SER A 176 -19.64 12.00 9.56
N LYS A 177 -19.55 11.98 8.22
CA LYS A 177 -18.41 11.36 7.52
C LYS A 177 -17.12 12.14 7.73
N GLN A 178 -17.18 13.46 7.70
CA GLN A 178 -16.02 14.32 7.94
C GLN A 178 -15.57 14.25 9.40
N ILE A 179 -16.51 14.24 10.34
CA ILE A 179 -16.23 14.10 11.78
C ILE A 179 -15.54 12.76 12.06
N LEU A 180 -16.10 11.65 11.57
CA LEU A 180 -15.52 10.32 11.75
C LEU A 180 -14.13 10.20 11.11
N LYS A 181 -13.92 10.82 9.95
CA LYS A 181 -12.60 10.87 9.31
C LYS A 181 -11.60 11.64 10.17
N ALA A 182 -11.96 12.80 10.70
CA ALA A 182 -11.08 13.57 11.57
C ALA A 182 -10.72 12.83 12.87
N ILE A 183 -11.66 12.06 13.44
CA ILE A 183 -11.39 11.17 14.59
C ILE A 183 -10.37 10.10 14.20
N ALA A 184 -10.54 9.44 13.05
CA ALA A 184 -9.59 8.44 12.56
C ALA A 184 -8.18 9.03 12.31
N ASP A 185 -8.10 10.21 11.68
CA ASP A 185 -6.84 10.90 11.44
C ASP A 185 -6.11 11.26 12.75
N LEU A 186 -6.85 11.62 13.81
CA LEU A 186 -6.28 11.83 15.15
C LEU A 186 -5.82 10.52 15.80
N GLU A 187 -6.55 9.42 15.62
CA GLU A 187 -6.17 8.11 16.15
C GLU A 187 -4.85 7.65 15.54
N ASP A 188 -4.70 7.79 14.22
CA ASP A 188 -3.45 7.49 13.50
C ASP A 188 -2.27 8.32 14.03
N ARG A 189 -2.50 9.62 14.32
CA ARG A 189 -1.48 10.49 14.93
C ARG A 189 -1.08 10.02 16.33
N CYS A 190 -2.03 9.58 17.16
CA CYS A 190 -1.76 9.05 18.49
C CYS A 190 -0.94 7.75 18.40
N VAL A 191 -1.33 6.83 17.51
CA VAL A 191 -0.62 5.55 17.29
C VAL A 191 0.81 5.79 16.78
N ALA A 192 0.99 6.73 15.85
CA ALA A 192 2.30 7.09 15.35
C ALA A 192 3.19 7.68 16.46
N ALA A 193 2.65 8.59 17.28
CA ALA A 193 3.37 9.17 18.42
C ALA A 193 3.79 8.09 19.43
N GLU A 194 2.90 7.15 19.76
CA GLU A 194 3.18 6.04 20.67
C GLU A 194 4.29 5.13 20.16
N LYS A 195 4.22 4.76 18.87
CA LYS A 195 5.24 3.91 18.24
C LYS A 195 6.61 4.57 18.30
N GLU A 196 6.71 5.82 17.83
CA GLU A 196 7.98 6.54 17.80
C GLU A 196 8.56 6.77 19.20
N TYR A 197 7.70 7.03 20.19
CA TYR A 197 8.08 7.18 21.59
C TYR A 197 8.67 5.88 22.15
N LYS A 198 8.03 4.73 21.89
CA LYS A 198 8.53 3.40 22.30
C LYS A 198 9.87 3.08 21.66
N ASP A 199 10.01 3.37 20.36
CA ASP A 199 11.26 3.17 19.62
C ASP A 199 12.39 4.01 20.22
N TYR A 200 12.12 5.29 20.52
CA TYR A 200 13.09 6.18 21.16
C TYR A 200 13.53 5.67 22.53
N ILE A 201 12.61 5.30 23.42
CA ILE A 201 12.95 4.80 24.77
C ILE A 201 13.86 3.58 24.69
N LYS A 202 13.54 2.64 23.79
CA LYS A 202 14.34 1.44 23.56
C LYS A 202 15.75 1.80 23.08
N GLN A 203 15.85 2.66 22.07
CA GLN A 203 17.14 3.04 21.48
C GLN A 203 17.98 3.88 22.46
N ALA A 204 17.39 4.87 23.13
CA ALA A 204 18.07 5.70 24.12
C ALA A 204 18.55 4.87 25.32
N GLY A 205 17.71 3.98 25.86
CA GLY A 205 18.08 3.09 26.95
C GLY A 205 19.25 2.16 26.58
N GLN A 206 19.28 1.68 25.34
CA GLN A 206 20.40 0.87 24.84
C GLN A 206 21.67 1.72 24.63
N ALA A 207 21.54 2.90 24.02
CA ALA A 207 22.65 3.82 23.79
C ALA A 207 23.32 4.24 25.11
N ILE A 208 22.56 4.54 26.16
CA ILE A 208 23.10 4.87 27.49
C ILE A 208 23.89 3.69 28.06
N LYS A 209 23.39 2.44 27.96
CA LYS A 209 24.12 1.24 28.40
C LYS A 209 25.44 1.08 27.65
N ASP A 210 25.43 1.29 26.34
CA ASP A 210 26.62 1.14 25.50
C ASP A 210 27.63 2.27 25.73
N ALA A 211 27.16 3.50 25.94
CA ALA A 211 27.99 4.64 26.33
C ALA A 211 28.69 4.38 27.66
N ASN A 212 27.98 3.87 28.67
CA ASN A 212 28.55 3.53 29.98
C ASN A 212 29.66 2.48 29.86
N LYS A 213 29.45 1.42 29.06
CA LYS A 213 30.49 0.41 28.78
C LYS A 213 31.71 1.01 28.09
N ALA A 214 31.50 1.94 27.16
CA ALA A 214 32.54 2.61 26.40
C ALA A 214 33.18 3.79 27.15
N LYS A 215 32.74 4.09 28.39
CA LYS A 215 33.14 5.29 29.15
C LYS A 215 32.94 6.57 28.32
N ILE A 216 31.75 6.75 27.75
CA ILE A 216 31.32 7.94 26.99
C ILE A 216 30.24 8.65 27.81
N ASP A 217 30.32 9.97 27.86
CA ASP A 217 29.29 10.79 28.49
C ASP A 217 27.96 10.72 27.72
N ALA A 218 26.89 10.36 28.45
CA ALA A 218 25.53 10.21 27.96
C ALA A 218 24.52 11.05 28.77
N ILE A 219 24.98 12.05 29.51
CA ILE A 219 24.13 12.83 30.43
C ILE A 219 22.94 13.47 29.74
N ASP A 220 23.14 14.07 28.56
CA ASP A 220 22.06 14.76 27.86
C ASP A 220 20.95 13.80 27.41
N VAL A 221 21.32 12.64 26.86
CA VAL A 221 20.34 11.61 26.44
C VAL A 221 19.68 10.96 27.65
N THR A 222 20.38 10.87 28.79
CA THR A 222 19.81 10.40 30.05
C THR A 222 18.76 11.37 30.58
N ASN A 223 19.05 12.68 30.54
CA ASN A 223 18.11 13.73 30.94
C ASN A 223 16.90 13.77 30.00
N ASP A 224 17.10 13.64 28.69
CA ASP A 224 16.02 13.56 27.71
C ASP A 224 15.12 12.34 27.94
N LEU A 225 15.72 11.18 28.20
CA LEU A 225 14.98 9.95 28.50
C LEU A 225 14.15 10.12 29.78
N ALA A 226 14.72 10.73 30.82
CA ALA A 226 14.00 11.02 32.06
C ALA A 226 12.84 12.00 31.86
N ALA A 227 13.05 13.07 31.09
CA ALA A 227 12.01 14.06 30.77
C ALA A 227 10.85 13.43 30.00
N VAL A 228 11.16 12.63 28.97
CA VAL A 228 10.16 11.96 28.14
C VAL A 228 9.39 10.86 28.90
N LEU A 229 10.05 10.15 29.83
CA LEU A 229 9.39 9.18 30.71
C LEU A 229 8.50 9.84 31.78
N GLY A 230 8.88 11.04 32.24
CA GLY A 230 8.09 11.83 33.19
C GLY A 230 6.87 12.48 32.55
N ASP A 231 6.99 12.93 31.29
CA ASP A 231 5.90 13.53 30.53
C ASP A 231 6.01 13.23 29.03
N LYS A 232 5.03 12.48 28.50
CA LYS A 232 5.00 12.08 27.08
C LYS A 232 4.92 13.28 26.13
N ARG A 233 4.44 14.44 26.59
CA ARG A 233 4.32 15.66 25.78
C ARG A 233 5.68 16.21 25.39
N GLU A 234 6.69 16.00 26.22
CA GLU A 234 8.09 16.39 25.94
C GLU A 234 8.62 15.71 24.67
N TRP A 235 8.17 14.48 24.40
CA TRP A 235 8.53 13.78 23.17
C TRP A 235 8.12 14.57 21.92
N LEU A 236 6.88 15.07 21.87
CA LEU A 236 6.40 15.81 20.71
C LEU A 236 7.01 17.21 20.62
N LEU A 237 7.19 17.91 21.74
CA LEU A 237 7.72 19.27 21.79
C LEU A 237 9.20 19.34 21.40
N ALA A 238 10.03 18.43 21.93
CA ALA A 238 11.48 18.47 21.78
C ALA A 238 12.04 17.40 20.83
N LYS A 239 11.16 16.67 20.12
CA LYS A 239 11.49 15.51 19.24
C LYS A 239 12.77 15.67 18.43
N SER A 240 12.89 16.79 17.72
CA SER A 240 14.02 17.05 16.81
C SER A 240 15.35 17.10 17.55
N ASN A 241 15.39 17.84 18.66
CA ASN A 241 16.59 18.02 19.46
C ASN A 241 16.97 16.73 20.21
N ILE A 242 15.98 16.04 20.77
CA ILE A 242 16.18 14.75 21.44
C ILE A 242 16.76 13.71 20.46
N LYS A 243 16.18 13.59 19.26
CA LYS A 243 16.69 12.69 18.22
C LYS A 243 18.11 13.05 17.78
N LYS A 244 18.41 14.34 17.66
CA LYS A 244 19.77 14.80 17.33
C LYS A 244 20.78 14.35 18.39
N ARG A 245 20.49 14.59 19.67
CA ARG A 245 21.38 14.19 20.78
C ARG A 245 21.58 12.68 20.87
N LEU A 246 20.53 11.89 20.64
CA LEU A 246 20.64 10.44 20.55
C LEU A 246 21.59 10.02 19.41
N ASN A 247 21.43 10.61 18.23
CA ASN A 247 22.30 10.31 17.08
C ASN A 247 23.75 10.71 17.33
N ASP A 248 23.99 11.86 17.96
CA ASP A 248 25.33 12.32 18.32
C ASP A 248 26.00 11.37 19.32
N LEU A 249 25.23 10.84 20.30
CA LEU A 249 25.72 9.83 21.23
C LEU A 249 26.06 8.51 20.52
N LEU A 250 25.17 8.04 19.63
CA LEU A 250 25.41 6.83 18.84
C LEU A 250 26.67 6.94 17.99
N ALA A 251 26.90 8.10 17.37
CA ALA A 251 28.12 8.37 16.60
C ALA A 251 29.39 8.32 17.47
N LYS A 252 29.35 8.88 18.68
CA LYS A 252 30.47 8.79 19.65
C LYS A 252 30.73 7.35 20.09
N ILE A 253 29.68 6.57 20.32
CA ILE A 253 29.77 5.14 20.66
C ILE A 253 30.43 4.37 19.52
N ASP A 254 29.98 4.60 18.29
CA ASP A 254 30.54 3.95 17.10
C ASP A 254 32.01 4.30 16.86
N ALA A 255 32.40 5.55 17.12
CA ALA A 255 33.79 5.99 17.00
C ALA A 255 34.75 5.31 18.01
N LYS A 256 34.25 4.87 19.18
CA LYS A 256 35.05 4.15 20.20
C LYS A 256 35.04 2.63 20.03
N LYS A 257 34.16 2.07 19.19
CA LYS A 257 34.22 0.64 18.90
C LYS A 257 35.57 0.37 18.19
N PRO A 258 36.31 -0.69 18.57
CA PRO A 258 37.41 -1.12 17.73
C PRO A 258 36.84 -1.33 16.33
N GLN A 259 37.36 -0.60 15.35
CA GLN A 259 37.07 -0.89 13.95
C GLN A 259 37.69 -2.25 13.66
N SER A 260 36.91 -3.32 13.92
CA SER A 260 37.14 -4.58 13.27
C SER A 260 37.19 -4.28 11.77
N SER A 261 38.30 -4.62 11.12
CA SER A 261 38.45 -4.49 9.67
C SER A 261 37.50 -5.43 8.90
N VAL A 262 36.85 -6.35 9.61
CA VAL A 262 35.90 -7.34 9.08
C VAL A 262 34.53 -7.21 9.75
N SER A 263 33.48 -7.57 9.02
CA SER A 263 32.10 -7.60 9.56
C SER A 263 31.91 -8.74 10.55
N ARG A 264 31.01 -8.57 11.52
CA ARG A 264 30.57 -9.65 12.42
C ARG A 264 29.69 -10.69 11.70
N LEU A 265 29.16 -10.34 10.54
CA LEU A 265 28.33 -11.21 9.70
C LEU A 265 29.14 -11.96 8.64
N MET A 266 30.47 -11.74 8.60
CA MET A 266 31.37 -12.50 7.74
C MET A 266 31.69 -13.85 8.40
N PRO A 267 31.50 -14.99 7.71
CA PRO A 267 31.90 -16.31 8.21
C PRO A 267 33.41 -16.41 8.49
N ASP A 268 33.75 -17.24 9.47
CA ASP A 268 35.13 -17.45 9.91
C ASP A 268 36.00 -18.12 8.83
N GLU A 269 35.39 -18.93 7.97
CA GLU A 269 36.02 -19.61 6.84
C GLU A 269 36.56 -18.62 5.79
N LEU A 270 36.07 -17.38 5.78
CA LEU A 270 36.45 -16.33 4.84
C LEU A 270 37.48 -15.34 5.42
N LYS A 271 38.02 -15.61 6.61
CA LYS A 271 39.11 -14.80 7.20
C LYS A 271 40.34 -14.78 6.28
N THR A 272 41.13 -13.71 6.36
CA THR A 272 42.41 -13.61 5.63
C THR A 272 43.27 -14.84 5.89
N LYS A 273 43.97 -15.32 4.87
CA LYS A 273 44.82 -16.53 4.89
C LYS A 273 44.09 -17.82 5.26
N SER A 274 42.76 -17.87 5.14
CA SER A 274 42.01 -19.11 5.37
C SER A 274 42.34 -20.19 4.35
N ALA A 275 41.95 -21.43 4.68
CA ALA A 275 42.06 -22.56 3.76
C ALA A 275 41.28 -22.33 2.46
N TYR A 276 40.13 -21.62 2.52
CA TYR A 276 39.34 -21.28 1.34
C TYR A 276 40.12 -20.36 0.38
N LEU A 277 40.79 -19.33 0.92
CA LEU A 277 41.60 -18.39 0.15
C LEU A 277 42.97 -18.96 -0.27
N ASN A 278 43.21 -20.26 -0.09
CA ASN A 278 44.50 -20.91 -0.34
C ASN A 278 45.69 -20.18 0.34
N GLY A 279 45.44 -19.59 1.52
CA GLY A 279 46.46 -18.86 2.28
C GLY A 279 46.73 -17.42 1.81
N GLU A 280 45.98 -16.88 0.85
CA GLU A 280 46.15 -15.49 0.40
C GLU A 280 45.85 -14.47 1.50
N ASP A 281 46.66 -13.41 1.56
CA ASP A 281 46.43 -12.26 2.43
C ASP A 281 45.37 -11.32 1.84
N TYR A 282 44.11 -11.77 1.87
CA TYR A 282 42.98 -11.03 1.35
C TYR A 282 41.88 -10.91 2.39
N THR A 283 41.37 -9.70 2.58
CA THR A 283 40.27 -9.41 3.51
C THR A 283 39.06 -8.96 2.71
N PHE A 284 37.95 -9.68 2.84
CA PHE A 284 36.70 -9.25 2.22
C PHE A 284 36.20 -7.95 2.83
N ALA A 285 35.53 -7.15 2.01
CA ALA A 285 35.10 -5.82 2.38
C ALA A 285 34.05 -5.88 3.51
N LYS A 286 34.34 -5.25 4.65
CA LYS A 286 33.42 -5.20 5.80
C LYS A 286 32.06 -4.61 5.42
N ASP A 287 32.07 -3.53 4.64
CA ASP A 287 30.88 -2.82 4.21
C ASP A 287 29.98 -3.65 3.28
N PHE A 288 30.51 -4.70 2.63
CA PHE A 288 29.70 -5.69 1.91
C PHE A 288 28.90 -6.58 2.87
N PHE A 289 29.58 -7.22 3.82
CA PHE A 289 28.94 -8.13 4.78
C PHE A 289 28.02 -7.40 5.76
N ASP A 290 28.26 -6.11 6.03
CA ASP A 290 27.36 -5.27 6.82
C ASP A 290 26.02 -4.98 6.09
N LEU A 291 25.86 -5.33 4.81
CA LEU A 291 24.58 -5.22 4.10
C LEU A 291 23.61 -6.36 4.41
N ILE A 292 24.08 -7.44 5.02
CA ILE A 292 23.28 -8.60 5.44
C ILE A 292 22.36 -8.17 6.60
N ASP A 293 21.11 -8.65 6.61
CA ASP A 293 20.20 -8.45 7.73
C ASP A 293 20.75 -9.16 8.98
N PRO A 294 21.09 -8.43 10.06
CA PRO A 294 21.67 -9.03 11.25
C PRO A 294 20.72 -10.02 11.95
N ASN A 295 19.41 -9.98 11.65
CA ASN A 295 18.43 -10.91 12.17
C ASN A 295 18.23 -12.15 11.28
N LYS A 296 18.87 -12.19 10.10
CA LYS A 296 18.83 -13.30 9.14
C LYS A 296 20.25 -13.60 8.65
N PRO A 297 21.13 -14.15 9.52
CA PRO A 297 22.48 -14.51 9.11
C PRO A 297 22.45 -15.54 7.98
N ILE A 298 23.40 -15.44 7.05
CA ILE A 298 23.53 -16.33 5.91
C ILE A 298 24.53 -17.43 6.26
N ARG A 299 24.09 -18.70 6.22
CA ARG A 299 24.95 -19.86 6.42
C ARG A 299 25.87 -20.05 5.21
N LEU A 300 27.14 -20.39 5.47
CA LEU A 300 28.11 -20.75 4.44
C LEU A 300 28.36 -22.27 4.47
N GLU A 301 28.33 -22.90 3.30
CA GLU A 301 28.74 -24.29 3.11
C GLU A 301 29.76 -24.37 1.98
N ILE A 302 30.99 -24.79 2.30
CA ILE A 302 32.05 -25.00 1.30
C ILE A 302 32.14 -26.50 1.00
N LEU A 303 31.87 -26.87 -0.24
CA LEU A 303 31.86 -28.25 -0.70
C LEU A 303 33.19 -28.62 -1.35
N ASP A 304 33.67 -29.83 -1.09
CA ASP A 304 34.80 -30.41 -1.83
C ASP A 304 34.32 -31.00 -3.16
N SER A 305 33.78 -30.15 -4.03
CA SER A 305 33.28 -30.52 -5.34
C SER A 305 33.68 -29.50 -6.41
N ASP A 306 33.69 -29.93 -7.67
CA ASP A 306 33.86 -29.05 -8.84
C ASP A 306 32.51 -28.70 -9.49
N THR A 307 31.41 -28.82 -8.74
CA THR A 307 30.07 -28.39 -9.18
C THR A 307 29.96 -26.86 -9.16
N GLY A 308 28.85 -26.32 -9.67
CA GLY A 308 28.54 -24.90 -9.54
C GLY A 308 28.20 -24.52 -8.10
N SER A 309 28.62 -23.31 -7.71
CA SER A 309 28.12 -22.64 -6.51
C SER A 309 26.68 -22.21 -6.70
N TYR A 310 25.95 -22.04 -5.59
CA TYR A 310 24.60 -21.49 -5.62
C TYR A 310 24.22 -20.87 -4.27
N SER A 311 23.16 -20.08 -4.28
CA SER A 311 22.55 -19.47 -3.12
C SER A 311 21.08 -19.89 -2.99
N SER A 312 20.56 -19.91 -1.76
CA SER A 312 19.16 -20.24 -1.53
C SER A 312 18.25 -19.09 -1.99
N PHE A 313 17.09 -19.44 -2.53
CA PHE A 313 16.11 -18.46 -3.02
C PHE A 313 15.60 -17.51 -1.93
N ILE A 314 15.59 -17.97 -0.67
CA ILE A 314 15.14 -17.22 0.51
C ILE A 314 16.25 -16.36 1.12
N GLY A 315 17.51 -16.52 0.69
CA GLY A 315 18.63 -15.67 1.08
C GLY A 315 19.22 -15.98 2.45
N ASP A 316 19.25 -17.26 2.86
CA ASP A 316 19.77 -17.71 4.15
C ASP A 316 20.96 -18.68 4.04
N LEU A 317 21.35 -19.07 2.83
CA LEU A 317 22.37 -20.09 2.59
C LEU A 317 23.14 -19.81 1.30
N VAL A 318 24.47 -19.90 1.40
CA VAL A 318 25.42 -19.87 0.29
C VAL A 318 26.19 -21.18 0.27
N HIS A 319 26.13 -21.89 -0.86
CA HIS A 319 26.96 -23.05 -1.14
C HIS A 319 28.06 -22.68 -2.12
N ILE A 320 29.30 -22.87 -1.71
CA ILE A 320 30.48 -22.64 -2.54
C ILE A 320 31.07 -23.97 -2.97
N ALA A 321 31.23 -24.14 -4.28
CA ALA A 321 31.90 -25.28 -4.91
C ALA A 321 32.92 -24.76 -5.94
N GLY A 322 33.43 -25.64 -6.80
CA GLY A 322 34.36 -25.24 -7.87
C GLY A 322 35.81 -25.13 -7.42
N LYS A 323 36.27 -26.03 -6.53
CA LYS A 323 37.61 -25.98 -5.92
C LYS A 323 38.74 -25.88 -6.94
N LYS A 324 38.68 -26.63 -8.06
CA LYS A 324 39.69 -26.50 -9.14
C LYS A 324 39.65 -25.14 -9.83
N ARG A 325 38.45 -24.62 -10.10
CA ARG A 325 38.25 -23.31 -10.75
C ARG A 325 38.82 -22.18 -9.88
N GLY A 326 38.49 -22.18 -8.59
CA GLY A 326 39.02 -21.20 -7.62
C GLY A 326 40.53 -21.28 -7.40
N LYS A 327 41.13 -22.48 -7.50
CA LYS A 327 42.60 -22.63 -7.45
C LYS A 327 43.31 -22.06 -8.67
N LEU A 328 42.69 -22.13 -9.85
CA LEU A 328 43.26 -21.60 -11.10
C LEU A 328 43.09 -20.08 -11.22
N SER A 329 42.03 -19.54 -10.60
CA SER A 329 41.65 -18.14 -10.66
C SER A 329 41.44 -17.58 -9.25
N PRO A 330 42.48 -16.98 -8.64
CA PRO A 330 42.35 -16.20 -7.40
C PRO A 330 41.24 -15.15 -7.46
N TRP A 331 41.00 -14.58 -8.65
CA TRP A 331 39.91 -13.64 -8.84
C TRP A 331 38.55 -14.33 -8.69
N GLU A 332 38.32 -15.47 -9.34
CA GLU A 332 37.06 -16.23 -9.23
C GLU A 332 36.81 -16.69 -7.79
N CYS A 333 37.86 -17.15 -7.10
CA CYS A 333 37.81 -17.56 -5.70
C CYS A 333 37.25 -16.45 -4.78
N LYS A 334 37.43 -15.18 -5.15
CA LYS A 334 36.90 -14.03 -4.40
C LYS A 334 35.58 -13.54 -4.99
N ALA A 335 35.45 -13.56 -6.31
CA ALA A 335 34.29 -13.09 -7.06
C ALA A 335 33.04 -13.88 -6.69
N VAL A 336 33.15 -15.21 -6.63
CA VAL A 336 32.04 -16.10 -6.33
C VAL A 336 31.43 -15.84 -4.94
N ILE A 337 32.23 -15.41 -3.95
CA ILE A 337 31.71 -15.02 -2.64
C ILE A 337 30.82 -13.78 -2.78
N TYR A 338 31.30 -12.72 -3.43
CA TYR A 338 30.49 -11.51 -3.61
C TYR A 338 29.25 -11.77 -4.48
N HIS A 339 29.35 -12.67 -5.46
CA HIS A 339 28.26 -13.08 -6.32
C HIS A 339 27.17 -13.82 -5.52
N GLU A 340 27.51 -14.91 -4.85
CA GLU A 340 26.53 -15.75 -4.14
C GLU A 340 25.95 -15.04 -2.90
N TYR A 341 26.76 -14.33 -2.13
CA TYR A 341 26.22 -13.49 -1.06
C TYR A 341 25.40 -12.32 -1.61
N GLY A 342 25.73 -11.81 -2.80
CA GLY A 342 24.95 -10.79 -3.49
C GLY A 342 23.52 -11.24 -3.78
N HIS A 343 23.33 -12.49 -4.21
CA HIS A 343 22.00 -13.11 -4.37
C HIS A 343 21.22 -13.15 -3.06
N CYS A 344 21.86 -13.55 -1.96
CA CYS A 344 21.21 -13.58 -0.65
C CYS A 344 20.87 -12.17 -0.14
N ILE A 345 21.75 -11.19 -0.31
CA ILE A 345 21.50 -9.79 0.07
C ILE A 345 20.34 -9.21 -0.74
N ASP A 346 20.26 -9.50 -2.05
CA ASP A 346 19.08 -9.18 -2.86
C ASP A 346 17.81 -9.79 -2.29
N ALA A 347 17.83 -11.10 -1.99
CA ALA A 347 16.67 -11.81 -1.46
C ALA A 347 16.18 -11.27 -0.11
N GLN A 348 17.09 -10.92 0.79
CA GLN A 348 16.74 -10.37 2.11
C GLN A 348 16.11 -8.96 2.02
N ARG A 349 16.51 -8.19 1.00
CA ARG A 349 16.23 -6.75 0.89
C ARG A 349 15.27 -6.39 -0.24
N ASP A 350 14.83 -7.38 -1.03
CA ASP A 350 14.01 -7.19 -2.22
C ASP A 350 14.62 -6.17 -3.21
N LEU A 351 15.95 -6.16 -3.38
CA LEU A 351 16.63 -5.17 -4.22
C LEU A 351 16.18 -5.23 -5.68
N TRP A 352 15.86 -6.43 -6.18
CA TRP A 352 15.32 -6.64 -7.52
C TRP A 352 14.03 -5.87 -7.81
N LYS A 353 13.32 -5.44 -6.76
CA LYS A 353 12.10 -4.60 -6.85
C LYS A 353 12.39 -3.10 -6.72
N ASP A 354 13.63 -2.68 -6.45
CA ASP A 354 13.96 -1.26 -6.27
C ASP A 354 13.67 -0.49 -7.58
N PRO A 355 12.78 0.52 -7.58
CA PRO A 355 12.50 1.33 -8.76
C PRO A 355 13.75 1.97 -9.37
N LYS A 356 14.75 2.33 -8.55
CA LYS A 356 16.02 2.90 -9.04
C LYS A 356 16.82 1.88 -9.83
N LEU A 357 16.88 0.64 -9.34
CA LEU A 357 17.53 -0.46 -10.04
C LEU A 357 16.85 -0.69 -11.39
N ILE A 358 15.52 -0.84 -11.38
CA ILE A 358 14.73 -1.13 -12.58
C ILE A 358 14.97 -0.03 -13.64
N ALA A 359 14.85 1.24 -13.25
CA ALA A 359 15.05 2.38 -14.15
C ALA A 359 16.48 2.42 -14.73
N MET A 360 17.50 2.19 -13.90
CA MET A 360 18.90 2.11 -14.35
C MET A 360 19.06 0.97 -15.36
N ARG A 361 18.54 -0.20 -15.06
CA ARG A 361 18.63 -1.39 -15.90
C ARG A 361 17.97 -1.18 -17.25
N ASP A 362 16.79 -0.57 -17.28
CA ASP A 362 16.08 -0.26 -18.52
C ASP A 362 16.84 0.75 -19.39
N ALA A 363 17.45 1.77 -18.78
CA ALA A 363 18.29 2.74 -19.48
C ALA A 363 19.52 2.07 -20.12
N GLN A 364 20.17 1.16 -19.40
CA GLN A 364 21.31 0.39 -19.91
C GLN A 364 20.90 -0.55 -21.04
N ILE A 365 19.77 -1.26 -20.92
CA ILE A 365 19.24 -2.12 -21.98
C ILE A 365 18.96 -1.31 -23.24
N LYS A 366 18.38 -0.12 -23.10
CA LYS A 366 18.12 0.81 -24.22
C LYS A 366 19.41 1.23 -24.90
N LYS A 367 20.45 1.57 -24.13
CA LYS A 367 21.79 1.92 -24.64
C LYS A 367 22.43 0.75 -25.39
N LEU A 368 22.40 -0.45 -24.81
CA LEU A 368 22.95 -1.68 -25.37
C LEU A 368 22.28 -2.08 -26.69
N LYS A 369 20.97 -1.85 -26.83
CA LYS A 369 20.20 -2.16 -28.04
C LYS A 369 20.37 -1.12 -29.16
N LYS A 370 21.02 0.02 -28.91
CA LYS A 370 21.24 1.04 -29.93
C LYS A 370 22.15 0.49 -31.04
N LYS A 371 21.71 0.63 -32.28
CA LYS A 371 22.52 0.28 -33.46
C LYS A 371 23.55 1.37 -33.74
N GLY A 372 24.71 0.95 -34.20
CA GLY A 372 25.78 1.80 -34.70
C GLY A 372 26.61 1.07 -35.74
N GLU A 373 27.46 1.79 -36.45
CA GLU A 373 28.44 1.21 -37.35
C GLU A 373 29.68 0.77 -36.57
N TYR A 374 29.97 -0.53 -36.60
CA TYR A 374 31.12 -1.12 -35.94
C TYR A 374 31.99 -1.88 -36.95
N THR A 375 33.30 -1.86 -36.73
CA THR A 375 34.25 -2.65 -37.53
C THR A 375 34.55 -3.95 -36.81
N LEU A 376 34.24 -5.08 -37.45
CA LEU A 376 34.56 -6.42 -36.98
C LEU A 376 35.70 -7.03 -37.81
N TYR A 377 36.43 -7.97 -37.21
CA TYR A 377 37.37 -8.83 -37.91
C TYR A 377 36.70 -10.18 -38.08
N GLU A 378 36.33 -10.52 -39.32
CA GLU A 378 35.70 -11.79 -39.64
C GLU A 378 36.73 -12.74 -40.22
N ARG A 379 36.77 -13.97 -39.69
CA ARG A 379 37.62 -15.02 -40.22
C ARG A 379 36.96 -15.60 -41.47
N LYS A 380 37.58 -15.42 -42.63
CA LYS A 380 37.11 -15.94 -43.91
C LYS A 380 38.09 -16.97 -44.45
N TRP A 381 37.56 -17.99 -45.11
CA TRP A 381 38.37 -18.98 -45.82
C TRP A 381 38.66 -18.47 -47.23
N ASN A 382 39.94 -18.43 -47.60
CA ASN A 382 40.34 -18.18 -48.98
C ASN A 382 40.52 -19.54 -49.69
N HIS A 383 39.63 -19.83 -50.63
CA HIS A 383 39.66 -21.06 -51.42
C HIS A 383 40.83 -21.11 -52.42
N GLU A 384 41.37 -19.96 -52.82
CA GLU A 384 42.50 -19.85 -53.76
C GLU A 384 43.84 -20.05 -53.05
N SER A 385 44.01 -19.50 -51.86
CA SER A 385 45.26 -19.61 -51.09
C SER A 385 45.25 -20.77 -50.07
N GLY A 386 44.16 -21.54 -49.97
CA GLY A 386 44.03 -22.67 -49.06
C GLY A 386 44.20 -22.32 -47.57
N GLY A 387 43.74 -21.14 -47.14
CA GLY A 387 44.01 -20.64 -45.80
C GLY A 387 42.97 -19.67 -45.25
N TRP A 388 42.95 -19.54 -43.92
CA TRP A 388 42.12 -18.56 -43.22
C TRP A 388 42.79 -17.17 -43.26
N TYR A 389 42.00 -16.14 -43.52
CA TYR A 389 42.39 -14.74 -43.36
C TYR A 389 41.34 -13.97 -42.56
N TYR A 390 41.73 -12.81 -42.05
CA TYR A 390 40.81 -11.91 -41.34
C TYR A 390 40.49 -10.70 -42.22
N GLU A 391 39.21 -10.48 -42.47
CA GLU A 391 38.74 -9.30 -43.19
C GLU A 391 38.09 -8.31 -42.23
N ARG A 392 38.35 -7.02 -42.46
CA ARG A 392 37.69 -5.94 -41.72
C ARG A 392 36.37 -5.60 -42.40
N THR A 393 35.26 -5.96 -41.78
CA THR A 393 33.91 -5.64 -42.28
C THR A 393 33.24 -4.59 -41.40
N LYS A 394 32.66 -3.55 -42.02
CA LYS A 394 31.81 -2.58 -41.34
C LYS A 394 30.38 -3.13 -41.30
N GLN A 395 29.79 -3.21 -40.12
CA GLN A 395 28.43 -3.71 -39.93
C GLN A 395 27.61 -2.74 -39.08
N THR A 396 26.34 -2.57 -39.44
CA THR A 396 25.37 -1.83 -38.63
C THR A 396 24.67 -2.80 -37.67
N ILE A 397 25.21 -2.94 -36.46
CA ILE A 397 24.73 -3.88 -35.43
C ILE A 397 24.49 -3.17 -34.10
N THR A 398 23.84 -3.85 -33.15
CA THR A 398 23.65 -3.30 -31.80
C THR A 398 24.97 -3.25 -31.04
N MET A 399 25.10 -2.29 -30.11
CA MET A 399 26.28 -2.18 -29.25
C MET A 399 26.56 -3.49 -28.49
N VAL A 400 25.52 -4.12 -27.95
CA VAL A 400 25.66 -5.39 -27.21
C VAL A 400 26.16 -6.55 -28.09
N GLU A 401 25.69 -6.64 -29.33
CA GLU A 401 26.17 -7.66 -30.26
C GLU A 401 27.64 -7.47 -30.61
N TYR A 402 28.04 -6.23 -30.87
CA TYR A 402 29.44 -5.90 -31.13
C TYR A 402 30.34 -6.30 -29.95
N ILE A 403 29.94 -5.93 -28.73
CA ILE A 403 30.72 -6.20 -27.53
C ILE A 403 30.80 -7.71 -27.24
N ASP A 404 29.69 -8.45 -27.33
CA ASP A 404 29.71 -9.91 -27.11
C ASP A 404 30.62 -10.62 -28.13
N LYS A 405 30.55 -10.26 -29.43
CA LYS A 405 31.47 -10.76 -30.46
C LYS A 405 32.94 -10.46 -30.14
N ARG A 406 33.23 -9.24 -29.66
CA ARG A 406 34.59 -8.83 -29.26
C ARG A 406 35.10 -9.62 -28.06
N LEU A 407 34.25 -9.90 -27.07
CA LEU A 407 34.59 -10.67 -25.89
C LEU A 407 34.82 -12.15 -26.22
N ILE A 408 34.03 -12.74 -27.13
CA ILE A 408 34.26 -14.11 -27.64
C ILE A 408 35.63 -14.20 -28.31
N ALA A 409 35.91 -13.32 -29.28
CA ALA A 409 37.20 -13.32 -29.99
C ALA A 409 38.39 -13.08 -29.04
N LEU A 410 38.21 -12.24 -28.01
CA LEU A 410 39.22 -12.01 -26.99
C LEU A 410 39.45 -13.27 -26.14
N SER A 411 38.38 -13.95 -25.71
CA SER A 411 38.46 -15.20 -24.95
C SER A 411 39.20 -16.27 -25.73
N GLU A 412 38.84 -16.47 -27.01
CA GLU A 412 39.51 -17.43 -27.89
C GLU A 412 41.00 -17.11 -28.01
N LYS A 413 41.35 -15.85 -28.28
CA LYS A 413 42.74 -15.42 -28.37
C LYS A 413 43.52 -15.72 -27.08
N ILE A 414 42.94 -15.42 -25.92
CA ILE A 414 43.57 -15.64 -24.62
C ILE A 414 43.78 -17.14 -24.35
N SER A 415 42.83 -18.00 -24.72
CA SER A 415 42.96 -19.45 -24.54
C SER A 415 44.16 -20.05 -25.27
N TRP A 416 44.61 -19.42 -26.37
CA TRP A 416 45.80 -19.83 -27.13
C TRP A 416 47.11 -19.16 -26.67
N MET A 417 47.06 -18.25 -25.69
CA MET A 417 48.24 -17.58 -25.16
C MET A 417 48.89 -18.37 -24.03
N ASN A 418 50.22 -18.31 -23.93
CA ASN A 418 50.99 -18.92 -22.85
C ASN A 418 50.72 -18.26 -21.50
N ASP A 419 50.68 -19.06 -20.43
CA ASP A 419 50.39 -18.58 -19.06
C ASP A 419 51.42 -17.55 -18.55
N ASP A 420 52.69 -17.68 -18.96
CA ASP A 420 53.77 -16.75 -18.62
C ASP A 420 53.47 -15.29 -19.02
N VAL A 421 52.66 -15.09 -20.06
CA VAL A 421 52.25 -13.75 -20.49
C VAL A 421 51.43 -13.06 -19.39
N PHE A 422 50.62 -13.83 -18.66
CA PHE A 422 49.75 -13.34 -17.59
C PHE A 422 50.52 -13.26 -16.27
N ALA A 423 51.32 -14.29 -15.96
CA ALA A 423 52.11 -14.34 -14.74
C ALA A 423 53.05 -13.11 -14.60
N LYS A 424 53.68 -12.67 -15.70
CA LYS A 424 54.51 -11.44 -15.74
C LYS A 424 53.75 -10.16 -15.38
N ARG A 425 52.43 -10.18 -15.39
CA ARG A 425 51.52 -9.05 -15.06
C ARG A 425 50.84 -9.23 -13.70
N GLY A 426 51.23 -10.26 -12.93
CA GLY A 426 50.68 -10.53 -11.61
C GLY A 426 49.23 -11.01 -11.63
N ILE A 427 48.77 -11.61 -12.73
CA ILE A 427 47.43 -12.18 -12.89
C ILE A 427 47.53 -13.57 -13.53
N THR A 428 46.53 -14.43 -13.34
CA THR A 428 46.49 -15.71 -14.06
C THR A 428 45.76 -15.55 -15.40
N LYS A 429 46.02 -16.47 -16.34
CA LYS A 429 45.22 -16.56 -17.58
C LYS A 429 43.74 -16.77 -17.26
N HIS A 430 43.47 -17.60 -16.25
CA HIS A 430 42.11 -17.90 -15.81
C HIS A 430 41.43 -16.67 -15.19
N ASP A 431 42.12 -15.81 -14.42
CA ASP A 431 41.53 -14.57 -13.90
C ASP A 431 40.94 -13.70 -15.02
N VAL A 432 41.61 -13.64 -16.18
CA VAL A 432 41.14 -12.87 -17.33
C VAL A 432 39.96 -13.54 -18.01
N LEU A 433 40.01 -14.87 -18.18
CA LEU A 433 38.91 -15.64 -18.76
C LEU A 433 37.64 -15.56 -17.90
N GLU A 434 37.79 -15.62 -16.57
CA GLU A 434 36.67 -15.52 -15.63
C GLU A 434 36.06 -14.12 -15.63
N GLN A 435 36.89 -13.07 -15.68
CA GLN A 435 36.41 -11.70 -15.85
C GLN A 435 35.64 -11.51 -17.17
N ILE A 436 36.09 -12.14 -18.27
CA ILE A 436 35.33 -12.15 -19.54
C ILE A 436 34.00 -12.89 -19.35
N GLY A 437 34.02 -14.05 -18.70
CA GLY A 437 32.83 -14.86 -18.40
C GLY A 437 31.78 -14.08 -17.61
N SER A 438 32.17 -13.50 -16.47
CA SER A 438 31.31 -12.64 -15.63
C SER A 438 30.75 -11.44 -16.41
N THR A 439 31.56 -10.77 -17.23
CA THR A 439 31.08 -9.68 -18.10
C THR A 439 30.00 -10.17 -19.07
N ARG A 440 30.20 -11.35 -19.67
CA ARG A 440 29.25 -11.93 -20.63
C ARG A 440 27.97 -12.42 -19.96
N ASP A 441 28.02 -12.90 -18.73
CA ASP A 441 26.83 -13.30 -17.97
C ASP A 441 26.02 -12.08 -17.51
N THR A 442 26.73 -11.01 -17.10
CA THR A 442 26.11 -9.69 -16.86
C THR A 442 25.39 -9.19 -18.11
N ILE A 443 26.02 -9.25 -19.29
CA ILE A 443 25.38 -8.89 -20.57
C ILE A 443 24.13 -9.74 -20.81
N LYS A 444 24.19 -11.04 -20.53
CA LYS A 444 23.07 -11.95 -20.74
C LYS A 444 21.89 -11.65 -19.84
N SER A 445 22.15 -11.22 -18.60
CA SER A 445 21.11 -10.75 -17.71
C SER A 445 20.35 -9.55 -18.30
N LEU A 446 21.05 -8.60 -18.93
CA LEU A 446 20.47 -7.38 -19.52
C LEU A 446 19.78 -7.66 -20.86
N VAL A 447 20.44 -8.39 -21.76
CA VAL A 447 19.94 -8.70 -23.10
C VAL A 447 20.15 -10.19 -23.38
N VAL A 448 19.18 -11.00 -22.95
CA VAL A 448 19.18 -12.49 -22.97
C VAL A 448 19.65 -13.16 -24.27
N LYS A 449 19.53 -12.47 -25.41
CA LYS A 449 20.00 -12.97 -26.71
C LYS A 449 21.54 -13.07 -26.80
N TYR A 450 22.27 -12.21 -26.09
CA TYR A 450 23.72 -12.08 -26.16
C TYR A 450 24.36 -12.46 -24.82
N GLY A 451 25.64 -12.84 -24.83
CA GLY A 451 26.36 -13.25 -23.62
C GLY A 451 26.34 -14.77 -23.35
N PHE A 452 26.91 -15.18 -22.21
CA PHE A 452 27.16 -16.58 -21.81
C PHE A 452 27.08 -16.74 -20.29
N GLY A 453 26.93 -17.96 -19.77
CA GLY A 453 26.79 -18.25 -18.34
C GLY A 453 25.55 -19.09 -18.10
N HIS A 454 24.42 -18.47 -17.80
CA HIS A 454 23.16 -19.17 -17.58
C HIS A 454 22.35 -19.47 -18.86
N SER A 455 21.42 -20.42 -18.77
CA SER A 455 20.53 -20.78 -19.89
C SER A 455 19.50 -19.69 -20.19
N THR A 456 19.04 -19.60 -21.44
CA THR A 456 17.94 -18.69 -21.81
C THR A 456 16.66 -18.98 -21.04
N ALA A 457 16.41 -20.24 -20.71
CA ALA A 457 15.26 -20.66 -19.90
C ALA A 457 15.35 -20.12 -18.47
N TYR A 458 16.54 -20.12 -17.87
CA TYR A 458 16.79 -19.55 -16.54
C TYR A 458 16.41 -18.07 -16.50
N PHE A 459 16.93 -17.28 -17.43
CA PHE A 459 16.62 -15.84 -17.50
C PHE A 459 15.17 -15.53 -17.86
N ARG A 460 14.38 -16.48 -18.37
CA ARG A 460 12.94 -16.25 -18.63
C ARG A 460 12.09 -16.37 -17.37
N LYS A 461 12.62 -16.98 -16.30
CA LYS A 461 11.93 -17.02 -15.01
C LYS A 461 11.84 -15.61 -14.43
N ILE A 462 10.77 -15.35 -13.69
CA ILE A 462 10.58 -14.09 -12.96
C ILE A 462 11.79 -13.87 -12.04
N ARG A 463 12.21 -12.61 -11.90
CA ARG A 463 13.30 -12.15 -11.01
C ARG A 463 14.73 -12.53 -11.42
N MET A 464 14.93 -13.62 -12.17
CA MET A 464 16.29 -14.15 -12.40
C MET A 464 17.22 -13.20 -13.16
N LYS A 465 16.70 -12.35 -14.07
CA LYS A 465 17.55 -11.38 -14.78
C LYS A 465 18.06 -10.30 -13.83
N GLU A 466 17.18 -9.80 -12.99
CA GLU A 466 17.46 -8.74 -12.03
C GLU A 466 18.42 -9.23 -10.95
N THR A 467 18.19 -10.44 -10.43
CA THR A 467 19.01 -11.05 -9.38
C THR A 467 20.43 -11.40 -9.88
N GLU A 468 20.61 -11.99 -11.06
CA GLU A 468 21.96 -12.19 -11.65
C GLU A 468 22.68 -10.87 -11.91
N TYR A 469 21.96 -9.87 -12.43
CA TYR A 469 22.53 -8.55 -12.65
C TYR A 469 23.03 -7.92 -11.35
N LEU A 470 22.25 -8.05 -10.27
CA LEU A 470 22.62 -7.56 -8.94
C LEU A 470 23.82 -8.31 -8.35
N ALA A 471 23.85 -9.64 -8.46
CA ALA A 471 24.98 -10.45 -7.98
C ALA A 471 26.30 -10.03 -8.66
N HIS A 472 26.28 -9.86 -9.98
CA HIS A 472 27.42 -9.31 -10.71
C HIS A 472 27.69 -7.84 -10.33
N ALA A 473 26.68 -7.01 -10.02
CA ALA A 473 26.91 -5.67 -9.50
C ALA A 473 27.67 -5.66 -8.16
N PHE A 474 27.35 -6.58 -7.25
CA PHE A 474 28.08 -6.76 -5.99
C PHE A 474 29.52 -7.19 -6.23
N GLU A 475 29.76 -8.21 -7.07
CA GLU A 475 31.11 -8.62 -7.48
C GLU A 475 31.92 -7.43 -8.00
N ASN A 476 31.34 -6.65 -8.91
CA ASN A 476 32.01 -5.51 -9.54
C ASN A 476 32.25 -4.34 -8.58
N ALA A 477 31.37 -4.13 -7.60
CA ALA A 477 31.52 -3.08 -6.62
C ALA A 477 32.65 -3.37 -5.63
N PHE A 478 32.83 -4.62 -5.21
CA PHE A 478 33.73 -4.98 -4.11
C PHE A 478 35.04 -5.65 -4.52
N LEU A 479 35.08 -6.30 -5.69
CA LEU A 479 36.30 -6.90 -6.25
C LEU A 479 36.72 -6.21 -7.55
N GLY A 480 35.74 -5.87 -8.39
CA GLY A 480 35.95 -5.22 -9.69
C GLY A 480 36.28 -6.20 -10.82
N ASN A 481 36.01 -5.76 -12.05
CA ASN A 481 36.25 -6.52 -13.28
C ASN A 481 36.81 -5.56 -14.34
N ARG A 482 38.09 -5.72 -14.67
CA ARG A 482 38.80 -4.83 -15.60
C ARG A 482 38.30 -4.97 -17.04
N VAL A 483 37.80 -6.15 -17.40
CA VAL A 483 37.22 -6.39 -18.72
C VAL A 483 35.90 -5.64 -18.82
N PHE A 484 35.03 -5.76 -17.83
CA PHE A 484 33.76 -5.05 -17.83
C PHE A 484 33.95 -3.53 -17.88
N GLN A 485 34.83 -3.00 -17.02
CA GLN A 485 35.16 -1.57 -17.00
C GLN A 485 35.69 -1.07 -18.36
N LYS A 486 36.47 -1.88 -19.08
CA LYS A 486 37.02 -1.50 -20.38
C LYS A 486 35.97 -1.45 -21.49
N TYR A 487 35.07 -2.45 -21.54
CA TYR A 487 34.15 -2.61 -22.66
C TYR A 487 32.80 -1.93 -22.45
N LEU A 488 32.38 -1.73 -21.20
CA LEU A 488 31.11 -1.10 -20.82
C LEU A 488 31.32 -0.17 -19.60
N PRO A 489 32.19 0.85 -19.68
CA PRO A 489 32.60 1.68 -18.54
C PRO A 489 31.43 2.36 -17.82
N ASP A 490 30.47 2.90 -18.57
CA ASP A 490 29.34 3.63 -17.98
C ASP A 490 28.40 2.69 -17.21
N ILE A 491 28.11 1.52 -17.78
CA ILE A 491 27.25 0.50 -17.14
C ILE A 491 27.94 -0.01 -15.87
N TYR A 492 29.24 -0.29 -15.94
CA TYR A 492 30.05 -0.68 -14.80
C TYR A 492 29.99 0.38 -13.69
N ALA A 493 30.22 1.65 -14.02
CA ALA A 493 30.20 2.75 -13.05
C ALA A 493 28.82 2.93 -12.39
N GLU A 494 27.74 2.84 -13.17
CA GLU A 494 26.37 2.90 -12.67
C GLU A 494 26.06 1.75 -11.68
N MET A 495 26.45 0.51 -12.02
CA MET A 495 26.31 -0.67 -11.15
C MET A 495 27.04 -0.48 -9.82
N VAL A 496 28.32 -0.09 -9.90
CA VAL A 496 29.14 0.14 -8.71
C VAL A 496 28.53 1.24 -7.84
N ALA A 497 28.11 2.36 -8.44
CA ALA A 497 27.50 3.47 -7.72
C ALA A 497 26.21 3.06 -7.00
N TYR A 498 25.34 2.29 -7.66
CA TYR A 498 24.11 1.77 -7.05
C TYR A 498 24.40 0.92 -5.81
N ILE A 499 25.33 -0.04 -5.91
CA ILE A 499 25.69 -0.93 -4.80
C ILE A 499 26.36 -0.14 -3.65
N ARG A 500 27.28 0.77 -3.97
CA ARG A 500 27.98 1.58 -2.96
C ARG A 500 27.08 2.60 -2.24
N ALA A 501 25.91 2.91 -2.80
CA ALA A 501 24.91 3.75 -2.17
C ALA A 501 24.07 3.00 -1.10
N LEU A 502 24.06 1.66 -1.12
CA LEU A 502 23.33 0.85 -0.14
C LEU A 502 23.88 1.10 1.27
N LYS A 503 22.97 1.11 2.25
CA LYS A 503 23.31 1.26 3.67
C LYS A 503 23.01 -0.04 4.44
N PRO A 504 23.76 -0.34 5.52
CA PRO A 504 23.44 -1.43 6.43
C PRO A 504 22.00 -1.34 6.95
N ILE A 505 21.38 -2.48 7.22
CA ILE A 505 20.09 -2.52 7.92
C ILE A 505 20.37 -2.17 9.38
N THR A 506 20.03 -0.95 9.79
CA THR A 506 20.02 -0.58 11.19
C THR A 506 18.79 -1.19 11.84
N ASN A 507 18.96 -2.02 12.88
CA ASN A 507 17.86 -2.54 13.68
C ASN A 507 16.94 -1.38 14.07
N LYS A 508 15.71 -1.39 13.55
CA LYS A 508 14.67 -0.42 13.95
C LYS A 508 14.16 -0.75 15.35
#